data_AF-A0A7K7DQH4-F1
#
_entry.id   AF-A0A7K7DQH4-F1
#
_cell.length_a   1.000
_cell.length_b   1.000
_cell.length_c   1.000
_cell.angle_alpha   90.00
_cell.angle_beta   90.00
_cell.angle_gamma   90.00
#
_symmetry.space_group_name_H-M   'P 1'
#
loop_
_entity.id
_entity.type
_entity.pdbx_description
1 polymer ?
#
loop_
_entity_poly.entity_id
_entity_poly.type
_entity_poly.pdbx_seq_one_letter_code
_entity_poly.pdbx_strand_id
1 'polypeptide(L)'
;PPPTTPEWVKFCRQLFGGFSILLWIGAILCFLAYGILAAMEDEPSNDNLYLGVVLAAVVIVTGCFSYYQEAKSSKIMDSFKNMVPQQALVIREGEKIQINAENVVVGDLVEVKGGDRVPADMRIISSHGCKV
;
A
#
# COMPACT_ATOMS: atom_id res chain seq x y z
N PRO A 1 -11.00 6.07 8.40
CA PRO A 1 -9.82 5.55 7.67
C PRO A 1 -10.25 4.58 6.55
N PRO A 2 -9.75 4.76 5.31
CA PRO A 2 -9.97 3.77 4.25
C PRO A 2 -9.38 2.41 4.68
N PRO A 3 -9.97 1.28 4.25
CA PRO A 3 -9.49 -0.03 4.62
C PRO A 3 -8.04 -0.22 4.15
N THR A 4 -7.14 -0.53 5.08
CA THR A 4 -5.76 -0.90 4.76
C THR A 4 -5.76 -2.33 4.23
N THR A 5 -5.07 -2.56 3.12
CA THR A 5 -4.85 -3.92 2.62
C THR A 5 -3.80 -4.61 3.50
N PRO A 6 -4.02 -5.86 3.93
CA PRO A 6 -3.03 -6.59 4.72
C PRO A 6 -1.71 -6.74 3.96
N GLU A 7 -0.58 -6.61 4.65
CA GLU A 7 0.75 -6.69 4.03
C GLU A 7 1.01 -8.04 3.35
N TRP A 8 0.49 -9.14 3.89
CA TRP A 8 0.59 -10.46 3.25
C TRP A 8 -0.14 -10.52 1.90
N VAL A 9 -1.26 -9.79 1.75
CA VAL A 9 -1.99 -9.72 0.47
C VAL A 9 -1.17 -8.96 -0.58
N LYS A 10 -0.52 -7.86 -0.18
CA LYS A 10 0.38 -7.10 -1.06
C LYS A 10 1.56 -7.96 -1.51
N PHE A 11 2.17 -8.69 -0.59
CA PHE A 11 3.26 -9.62 -0.88
C PHE A 11 2.84 -10.74 -1.84
N CYS A 12 1.69 -11.39 -1.60
CA CYS A 12 1.16 -12.40 -2.51
C CYS A 12 0.88 -11.82 -3.91
N ARG A 13 0.34 -10.60 -3.99
CA ARG A 13 0.11 -9.93 -5.28
C ARG A 13 1.40 -9.77 -6.07
N GLN A 14 2.52 -9.53 -5.38
CA GLN A 14 3.83 -9.39 -6.01
C GLN A 14 4.43 -10.74 -6.46
N LEU A 15 4.16 -11.82 -5.73
CA LEU A 15 4.58 -13.18 -6.10
C LEU A 15 3.82 -13.74 -7.31
N PHE A 16 2.58 -13.28 -7.54
CA PHE A 16 1.74 -13.71 -8.67
C PHE A 16 1.63 -12.64 -9.76
N GLY A 17 2.56 -11.67 -9.83
CA GLY A 17 2.56 -10.62 -10.85
C GLY A 17 3.37 -10.99 -12.09
N GLY A 18 2.77 -10.83 -13.28
CA GLY A 18 3.47 -10.82 -14.58
C GLY A 18 4.42 -12.00 -14.82
N PHE A 19 5.73 -11.73 -14.79
CA PHE A 19 6.79 -12.72 -15.04
C PHE A 19 6.87 -13.83 -13.97
N SER A 20 6.53 -13.53 -12.71
CA SER A 20 6.57 -14.51 -11.63
C SER A 20 5.60 -15.68 -11.85
N ILE A 21 4.46 -15.45 -12.51
CA ILE A 21 3.52 -16.52 -12.89
C ILE A 21 4.17 -17.50 -13.87
N LEU A 22 4.90 -16.99 -14.87
CA LEU A 22 5.58 -17.83 -15.86
C LEU A 22 6.62 -18.74 -15.18
N LEU A 23 7.36 -18.19 -14.21
CA LEU A 23 8.34 -18.94 -13.44
C LEU A 23 7.69 -19.97 -12.49
N TRP A 24 6.55 -19.65 -11.87
CA TRP A 24 5.80 -20.62 -11.07
C TRP A 24 5.29 -21.80 -11.90
N ILE A 25 4.77 -21.53 -13.10
CA ILE A 25 4.35 -22.57 -14.04
C ILE A 25 5.56 -23.44 -14.43
N GLY A 26 6.70 -22.81 -14.73
CA GLY A 26 7.94 -23.53 -15.03
C GLY A 26 8.41 -24.42 -13.88
N ALA A 27 8.41 -23.90 -12.65
CA ALA A 27 8.78 -24.66 -11.46
C ALA A 27 7.86 -25.86 -11.22
N ILE A 28 6.53 -25.67 -11.35
CA ILE A 28 5.54 -26.75 -11.23
C ILE A 28 5.75 -27.82 -12.31
N LEU A 29 6.01 -27.41 -13.55
CA LEU A 29 6.31 -28.34 -14.65
C LEU A 29 7.59 -29.14 -14.39
N CYS A 30 8.65 -28.52 -13.85
CA CYS A 30 9.87 -29.22 -13.46
C CYS A 30 9.63 -30.28 -12.36
N PHE A 31 8.83 -29.94 -11.34
CA PHE A 31 8.46 -30.90 -10.30
C PHE A 31 7.59 -32.04 -10.82
N LEU A 32 6.66 -31.73 -11.73
CA LEU A 32 5.78 -32.72 -12.34
C LEU A 32 6.56 -33.66 -13.28
N ALA A 33 7.50 -33.12 -14.06
CA ALA A 33 8.41 -33.90 -14.88
C ALA A 33 9.29 -34.82 -14.02
N TYR A 34 9.86 -34.32 -12.94
CA TYR A 34 10.61 -35.14 -11.97
C TYR A 34 9.74 -36.25 -11.37
N GLY A 35 8.49 -35.95 -10.99
CA GLY A 35 7.57 -36.93 -10.44
C GLY A 35 7.20 -38.05 -11.43
N ILE A 36 7.06 -37.73 -12.73
CA ILE A 36 6.82 -38.73 -13.77
C ILE A 36 8.07 -39.57 -14.01
N LEU A 37 9.26 -38.97 -14.14
CA LEU A 37 10.51 -39.70 -14.33
C LEU A 37 10.80 -40.63 -13.14
N ALA A 38 10.63 -40.15 -11.91
CA ALA A 38 10.83 -40.95 -10.71
C ALA A 38 9.86 -42.13 -10.56
N ALA A 39 8.74 -42.12 -11.28
CA ALA A 39 7.80 -43.23 -11.34
C ALA A 39 8.07 -44.22 -12.49
N MET A 40 8.82 -43.80 -13.51
CA MET A 40 9.10 -44.59 -14.72
C MET A 40 10.52 -45.18 -14.75
N GLU A 41 11.49 -44.55 -14.09
CA GLU A 41 12.90 -44.94 -14.06
C GLU A 41 13.38 -45.15 -12.62
N ASP A 42 14.20 -46.19 -12.37
CA ASP A 42 14.77 -46.49 -11.04
C ASP A 42 15.87 -45.49 -10.61
N GLU A 43 16.51 -44.79 -11.56
CA GLU A 43 17.52 -43.74 -11.30
C GLU A 43 17.16 -42.42 -12.01
N PRO A 44 16.17 -41.66 -11.51
CA PRO A 44 15.81 -40.38 -12.11
C PRO A 44 16.92 -39.33 -11.90
N SER A 45 17.23 -38.56 -12.94
CA SER A 45 18.16 -37.43 -12.80
C SER A 45 17.58 -36.33 -11.90
N ASN A 46 18.38 -35.87 -10.93
CA ASN A 46 17.95 -34.83 -9.98
C ASN A 46 17.93 -33.42 -10.60
N ASP A 47 18.30 -33.27 -11.88
CA ASP A 47 18.39 -31.98 -12.57
C ASP A 47 17.06 -31.23 -12.56
N ASN A 48 15.95 -31.92 -12.81
CA ASN A 48 14.61 -31.32 -12.81
C ASN A 48 14.18 -30.86 -11.41
N LEU A 49 14.58 -31.59 -10.37
CA LEU A 49 14.34 -31.21 -8.97
C LEU A 49 15.11 -29.95 -8.61
N TYR A 50 16.42 -29.91 -8.91
CA TYR A 50 17.25 -28.72 -8.67
C TYR A 50 16.73 -27.52 -9.44
N LEU A 51 16.38 -27.68 -10.72
CA LEU A 51 15.85 -26.60 -11.55
C LEU A 51 14.55 -26.04 -10.97
N GLY A 52 13.62 -26.90 -10.55
CA GLY A 52 12.36 -26.49 -9.92
C GLY A 52 12.57 -25.70 -8.62
N VAL A 53 13.47 -26.18 -7.75
CA VAL A 53 13.82 -25.49 -6.49
C VAL A 53 14.49 -24.14 -6.75
N VAL A 54 15.42 -24.07 -7.71
CA VAL A 54 16.10 -22.82 -8.09
C VAL A 54 15.09 -21.81 -8.63
N LEU A 55 14.18 -22.23 -9.51
CA LEU A 55 13.14 -21.35 -10.05
C LEU A 55 12.23 -20.81 -8.94
N ALA A 56 11.78 -21.66 -8.01
CA ALA A 56 10.97 -21.23 -6.87
C ALA A 56 11.73 -20.23 -5.98
N ALA A 57 13.01 -20.48 -5.70
CA ALA A 57 13.85 -19.57 -4.92
C ALA A 57 14.01 -18.20 -5.61
N VAL A 58 14.23 -18.18 -6.92
CA VAL A 58 14.33 -16.95 -7.72
C VAL A 58 13.04 -16.14 -7.63
N VAL A 59 11.87 -16.78 -7.73
CA VAL A 59 10.57 -16.08 -7.61
C VAL A 59 10.38 -15.49 -6.22
N ILE A 60 10.77 -16.20 -5.17
CA ILE A 60 10.67 -15.70 -3.79
C ILE A 60 11.57 -14.48 -3.60
N VAL A 61 12.84 -14.56 -4.03
CA VAL A 61 13.79 -13.46 -3.90
C VAL A 61 13.33 -12.22 -4.68
N THR A 62 12.94 -12.41 -5.94
CA THR A 62 12.43 -11.30 -6.78
C THR A 62 11.13 -10.71 -6.23
N GLY A 63 10.24 -11.54 -5.69
CA GLY A 63 9.03 -11.11 -4.98
C GLY A 63 9.34 -10.25 -3.76
N CYS A 64 10.29 -10.67 -2.91
CA CYS A 64 10.76 -9.89 -1.76
C CYS A 64 11.36 -8.54 -2.17
N PHE A 65 12.22 -8.50 -3.19
CA PHE A 65 12.83 -7.26 -3.68
C PHE A 65 11.78 -6.28 -4.22
N SER A 66 10.80 -6.78 -4.94
CA SER A 66 9.75 -5.93 -5.52
C SER A 66 8.78 -5.44 -4.44
N TYR A 67 8.39 -6.29 -3.49
CA TYR A 67 7.60 -5.88 -2.33
C TYR A 67 8.32 -4.80 -1.51
N TYR A 68 9.64 -4.94 -1.31
CA TYR A 68 10.42 -3.92 -0.59
C TYR A 68 10.41 -2.56 -1.33
N GLN A 69 10.50 -2.56 -2.66
CA GLN A 69 10.42 -1.34 -3.47
C GLN A 69 9.03 -0.68 -3.39
N GLU A 70 7.97 -1.49 -3.42
CA GLU A 70 6.59 -0.99 -3.30
C GLU A 70 6.30 -0.48 -1.88
N ALA A 71 6.74 -1.21 -0.85
CA ALA A 71 6.59 -0.81 0.56
C ALA A 71 7.33 0.51 0.85
N LYS A 72 8.54 0.70 0.30
CA LYS A 72 9.28 1.96 0.41
C LYS A 72 8.51 3.12 -0.22
N SER A 73 7.91 2.90 -1.39
CA SER A 73 7.11 3.92 -2.09
C SER A 73 5.85 4.30 -1.31
N SER A 74 5.15 3.31 -0.75
CA SER A 74 3.97 3.54 0.10
C SER A 74 4.32 4.33 1.36
N LYS A 75 5.46 4.02 2.01
CA LYS A 75 5.89 4.68 3.24
C LYS A 75 6.24 6.15 3.03
N ILE A 76 6.82 6.49 1.86
CA ILE A 76 7.09 7.88 1.48
C ILE A 76 5.78 8.65 1.33
N MET A 77 4.79 8.08 0.63
CA MET A 77 3.48 8.71 0.44
C MET A 77 2.75 8.97 1.78
N ASP A 78 2.78 8.02 2.71
CA ASP A 78 2.17 8.23 4.03
C ASP A 78 2.91 9.29 4.85
N SER A 79 4.23 9.41 4.68
CA SER A 79 5.00 10.50 5.30
C SER A 79 4.62 11.87 4.75
N PHE A 80 4.27 11.98 3.47
CA PHE A 80 3.74 13.22 2.88
C PHE A 80 2.39 13.63 3.45
N LYS A 81 1.48 12.68 3.73
CA LYS A 81 0.20 12.99 4.41
C LYS A 81 0.41 13.56 5.80
N ASN A 82 1.41 13.06 6.53
CA ASN A 82 1.71 13.48 7.89
C ASN A 82 2.52 14.81 7.97
N MET A 83 3.17 15.23 6.88
CA MET A 83 3.99 16.44 6.85
C MET A 83 3.22 17.75 6.59
N VAL A 84 1.95 17.67 6.20
CA VAL A 84 1.09 18.86 6.06
C VAL A 84 0.02 18.79 7.15
N PRO A 85 0.35 19.14 8.41
CA PRO A 85 -0.68 19.26 9.43
C PRO A 85 -1.68 20.32 8.97
N GLN A 86 -2.87 19.89 8.60
CA GLN A 86 -3.95 20.83 8.35
C GLN A 86 -4.36 21.40 9.70
N GLN A 87 -4.02 22.66 9.95
CA GLN A 87 -4.56 23.38 11.09
C GLN A 87 -5.84 24.09 10.68
N ALA A 88 -6.81 24.12 11.58
CA ALA A 88 -8.05 24.84 11.44
C ALA A 88 -8.11 25.94 12.50
N LEU A 89 -8.57 27.13 12.11
CA LEU A 89 -8.85 28.20 13.04
C LEU A 89 -10.31 28.07 13.50
N VAL A 90 -10.51 27.69 14.76
CA VAL A 90 -11.85 27.53 15.35
C VAL A 90 -12.12 28.60 16.40
N ILE A 91 -13.39 28.90 16.62
CA ILE A 91 -13.86 29.82 17.64
C ILE A 91 -14.59 28.99 18.70
N ARG A 92 -13.97 28.85 19.87
CA ARG A 92 -14.52 28.15 21.03
C ARG A 92 -14.47 29.08 22.23
N GLU A 93 -15.53 29.11 23.03
CA GLU A 93 -15.64 29.99 24.21
C GLU A 93 -15.45 31.49 23.90
N GLY A 94 -15.69 31.90 22.65
CA GLY A 94 -15.52 33.28 22.20
C GLY A 94 -14.09 33.64 21.77
N GLU A 95 -13.12 32.74 21.90
CA GLU A 95 -11.73 32.95 21.49
C GLU A 95 -11.38 32.19 20.21
N LYS A 96 -10.46 32.77 19.42
CA LYS A 96 -9.94 32.16 18.19
C LYS A 96 -8.72 31.29 18.53
N ILE A 97 -8.81 30.00 18.26
CA ILE A 97 -7.79 29.01 18.61
C ILE A 97 -7.43 28.21 17.36
N GLN A 98 -6.13 28.03 17.10
CA GLN A 98 -5.67 27.08 16.09
C GLN A 98 -5.60 25.68 16.68
N ILE A 99 -6.32 24.75 16.05
CA ILE A 99 -6.30 23.34 16.41
C ILE A 99 -5.97 22.49 15.19
N ASN A 100 -5.50 21.25 15.40
CA ASN A 100 -5.36 20.29 14.31
C ASN A 100 -6.75 20.03 13.70
N ALA A 101 -6.85 19.94 12.37
CA ALA A 101 -8.11 19.67 11.66
C ALA A 101 -8.77 18.37 12.12
N GLU A 102 -7.98 17.40 12.59
CA GLU A 102 -8.48 16.15 13.19
C GLU A 102 -9.29 16.36 14.48
N ASN A 103 -9.09 17.49 15.18
CA ASN A 103 -9.77 17.82 16.43
C ASN A 103 -11.01 18.72 16.24
N VAL A 104 -11.34 19.07 14.99
CA VAL A 104 -12.55 19.84 14.66
C VAL A 104 -13.76 18.91 14.77
N VAL A 105 -14.80 19.36 15.48
CA VAL A 105 -16.03 18.58 15.71
C VAL A 105 -17.24 19.29 15.14
N VAL A 106 -18.32 18.53 14.92
CA VAL A 106 -19.59 19.08 14.45
C VAL A 106 -20.13 20.08 15.48
N GLY A 107 -20.42 21.30 15.02
CA GLY A 107 -20.88 22.40 15.87
C GLY A 107 -19.80 23.47 16.15
N ASP A 108 -18.54 23.20 15.80
CA ASP A 108 -17.50 24.22 15.86
C ASP A 108 -17.75 25.35 14.86
N LEU A 109 -17.45 26.57 15.30
CA LEU A 109 -17.42 27.74 14.45
C LEU A 109 -16.01 27.87 13.87
N VAL A 110 -15.86 27.68 12.55
CA VAL A 110 -14.55 27.70 11.88
C VAL A 110 -14.41 28.97 11.05
N GLU A 111 -13.25 29.62 11.13
CA GLU A 111 -12.88 30.75 10.29
C GLU A 111 -11.85 30.29 9.24
N VAL A 112 -12.14 30.56 7.96
CA VAL A 112 -11.27 30.18 6.84
C VAL A 112 -10.78 31.45 6.14
N LYS A 113 -9.48 31.56 5.90
CA LYS A 113 -8.89 32.68 5.16
C LYS A 113 -8.44 32.25 3.77
N GLY A 114 -8.22 33.23 2.89
CA GLY A 114 -7.69 32.97 1.56
C GLY A 114 -6.31 32.32 1.62
N GLY A 115 -6.19 31.12 1.05
CA GLY A 115 -4.97 30.30 1.09
C GLY A 115 -5.07 29.11 2.05
N ASP A 116 -6.05 29.10 2.97
CA ASP A 116 -6.27 27.97 3.86
C ASP A 116 -7.00 26.84 3.13
N ARG A 117 -6.64 25.59 3.46
CA ARG A 117 -7.35 24.42 2.96
C ARG A 117 -8.57 24.18 3.85
N VAL A 118 -9.75 24.04 3.25
CA VAL A 118 -11.01 23.79 3.94
C VAL A 118 -10.89 22.53 4.82
N PRO A 119 -11.02 22.63 6.16
CA PRO A 119 -10.68 21.53 7.07
C PRO A 119 -11.76 20.42 7.14
N ALA A 120 -13.02 20.78 6.92
CA ALA A 120 -14.16 19.86 6.91
C ALA A 120 -15.28 20.42 6.03
N ASP A 121 -16.28 19.60 5.71
CA ASP A 121 -17.50 20.08 5.07
C ASP A 121 -18.22 21.05 6.03
N MET A 122 -18.40 22.30 5.60
CA MET A 122 -18.93 23.37 6.45
C MET A 122 -20.12 24.06 5.80
N ARG A 123 -21.02 24.55 6.65
CA ARG A 123 -22.09 25.45 6.24
C ARG A 123 -21.66 26.89 6.47
N ILE A 124 -21.56 27.67 5.39
CA ILE A 124 -21.22 29.09 5.46
C ILE A 124 -22.36 29.85 6.15
N ILE A 125 -22.03 30.56 7.22
CA ILE A 125 -22.96 31.44 7.94
C ILE A 125 -22.69 32.93 7.69
N SER A 126 -21.46 33.28 7.34
CA SER A 126 -21.00 34.64 7.04
C SER A 126 -19.78 34.57 6.13
N SER A 127 -19.70 35.45 5.14
CA SER A 127 -18.60 35.48 4.19
C SER A 127 -18.38 36.89 3.63
N HIS A 128 -17.12 37.28 3.46
CA HIS A 128 -16.73 38.54 2.83
C HIS A 128 -15.72 38.25 1.72
N GLY A 129 -16.10 38.42 0.46
CA GLY A 129 -15.22 38.17 -0.69
C GLY A 129 -14.73 36.71 -0.81
N CYS A 130 -15.44 35.76 -0.20
CA CYS A 130 -15.07 34.34 -0.24
C CYS A 130 -15.20 33.80 -1.67
N LYS A 131 -14.10 33.25 -2.19
CA LYS A 131 -14.02 32.50 -3.44
C LYS A 131 -13.30 31.20 -3.13
N VAL A 132 -13.89 30.10 -3.56
CA VAL A 132 -13.39 28.72 -3.35
C VAL A 132 -12.98 28.11 -4.67
#